data_AF-A0A7L4YEI6-F1
#
_entry.id   AF-A0A7L4YEI6-F1
#
_cell.length_a   1.000
_cell.length_b   1.000
_cell.length_c   1.000
_cell.angle_alpha   90.00
_cell.angle_beta   90.00
_cell.angle_gamma   90.00
#
_symmetry.space_group_name_H-M   'P 1'
#
loop_
_entity.id
_entity.type
_entity.pdbx_description
1 polymer ?
#
loop_
_entity_poly.entity_id
_entity_poly.type
_entity_poly.pdbx_seq_one_letter_code
_entity_poly.pdbx_strand_id
1 'polypeptide(L)'
;MVGIHPALDLFVDAMRFLAVDRLTADQTQSALVTLAGADASALVVIGLVAQRLTNPDTNPALNTLDADTAKDVRQLGEQFAYDLAVLDPGDRLNEAAARIDGI
;
A
#
# COMPACT_ATOMS: atom_id res chain seq x y z
N MET A 1 6.56 -12.59 -11.09
CA MET A 1 7.16 -11.59 -10.19
C MET A 1 7.44 -12.28 -8.86
N VAL A 2 8.25 -13.34 -8.88
CA VAL A 2 8.63 -14.13 -7.69
C VAL A 2 10.14 -13.96 -7.56
N GLY A 3 10.63 -13.71 -6.35
CA GLY A 3 12.07 -13.74 -6.07
C GLY A 3 12.81 -12.41 -6.20
N ILE A 4 12.11 -11.26 -6.23
CA ILE A 4 12.77 -9.95 -6.10
C ILE A 4 13.10 -9.68 -4.63
N HIS A 5 12.14 -9.91 -3.73
CA HIS A 5 12.31 -9.74 -2.29
C HIS A 5 11.24 -10.54 -1.52
N PRO A 6 11.59 -11.32 -0.48
CA PRO A 6 10.65 -12.18 0.24
C PRO A 6 9.42 -11.43 0.81
N ALA A 7 9.60 -10.17 1.22
CA ALA A 7 8.48 -9.36 1.73
C ALA A 7 7.44 -9.03 0.65
N LEU A 8 7.85 -8.84 -0.60
CA LEU A 8 6.93 -8.57 -1.71
C LEU A 8 6.15 -9.84 -2.09
N ASP A 9 6.85 -10.98 -2.10
CA ASP A 9 6.23 -12.28 -2.35
C ASP A 9 5.16 -12.56 -1.29
N LEU A 10 5.49 -12.38 0.00
CA LEU A 10 4.54 -12.54 1.11
C LEU A 10 3.34 -11.60 1.00
N PHE A 11 3.56 -10.32 0.66
CA PHE A 11 2.48 -9.36 0.49
C PHE A 11 1.51 -9.78 -0.62
N VAL A 12 2.03 -10.17 -1.78
CA VAL A 12 1.20 -10.61 -2.92
C VAL A 12 0.41 -11.87 -2.56
N ASP A 13 1.06 -12.83 -1.90
CA ASP A 13 0.39 -14.08 -1.52
C ASP A 13 -0.67 -13.87 -0.42
N ALA A 14 -0.42 -12.98 0.54
CA ALA A 14 -1.41 -12.59 1.54
C ALA A 14 -2.66 -11.96 0.90
N MET A 15 -2.48 -11.03 -0.06
CA MET A 15 -3.59 -10.40 -0.76
C MET A 15 -4.37 -11.41 -1.62
N ARG A 16 -3.68 -12.36 -2.27
CA ARG A 16 -4.32 -13.46 -3.00
C ARG A 16 -5.15 -14.34 -2.08
N PHE A 17 -4.60 -14.70 -0.92
CA PHE A 17 -5.29 -15.52 0.06
C PHE A 17 -6.58 -14.83 0.53
N LEU A 18 -6.50 -13.55 0.91
CA LEU A 18 -7.66 -12.77 1.32
C LEU A 18 -8.74 -12.69 0.23
N ALA A 19 -8.35 -12.60 -1.04
CA ALA A 19 -9.27 -12.46 -2.17
C ALA A 19 -10.06 -13.73 -2.52
N VAL A 20 -9.57 -14.91 -2.13
CA VAL A 20 -10.18 -16.20 -2.48
C VAL A 20 -10.78 -16.94 -1.28
N ASP A 21 -10.50 -16.47 -0.06
CA ASP A 21 -11.01 -17.10 1.15
C ASP A 21 -12.51 -16.86 1.34
N ARG A 22 -13.17 -17.82 1.99
CA ARG A 22 -14.61 -17.72 2.31
C ARG A 22 -14.79 -17.16 3.71
N LEU A 23 -14.80 -15.84 3.79
CA LEU A 23 -15.01 -15.11 5.03
C LEU A 23 -16.48 -15.13 5.49
N THR A 24 -16.70 -15.10 6.80
CA THR A 24 -18.01 -14.77 7.38
C THR A 24 -18.32 -13.28 7.21
N ALA A 25 -19.55 -12.85 7.54
CA ALA A 25 -19.93 -11.43 7.51
C ALA A 25 -19.03 -10.57 8.41
N ASP A 26 -18.87 -10.95 9.68
CA ASP A 26 -18.02 -10.26 10.66
C ASP A 26 -16.56 -10.19 10.21
N GLN A 27 -16.03 -11.28 9.62
CA GLN A 27 -14.67 -11.32 9.09
C GLN A 27 -14.52 -10.41 7.87
N THR A 28 -15.53 -10.34 7.00
CA THR A 28 -15.53 -9.48 5.82
C THR A 28 -15.57 -8.01 6.24
N GLN A 29 -16.46 -7.65 7.17
CA GLN A 29 -16.52 -6.30 7.74
C GLN A 29 -15.17 -5.90 8.35
N SER A 30 -14.61 -6.75 9.21
CA SER A 30 -13.32 -6.50 9.86
C SER A 30 -12.20 -6.30 8.83
N ALA A 31 -12.13 -7.18 7.82
CA ALA A 31 -11.15 -7.06 6.75
C ALA A 31 -11.30 -5.75 5.95
N LEU A 32 -12.53 -5.34 5.61
CA LEU A 32 -12.80 -4.10 4.89
C LEU A 32 -12.41 -2.87 5.72
N VAL A 33 -12.74 -2.83 7.01
CA VAL A 33 -12.35 -1.74 7.93
C VAL A 33 -10.83 -1.67 8.10
N THR A 34 -10.17 -2.82 8.22
CA THR A 34 -8.69 -2.87 8.26
C THR A 34 -8.09 -2.34 6.95
N LEU A 35 -8.60 -2.76 5.80
CA LEU A 35 -8.14 -2.29 4.49
C LEU A 35 -8.44 -0.81 4.25
N ALA A 36 -9.54 -0.29 4.83
CA ALA A 36 -9.89 1.12 4.82
C ALA A 36 -8.90 1.98 5.65
N GLY A 37 -8.07 1.35 6.49
CA GLY A 37 -7.04 2.03 7.25
C GLY A 37 -7.49 2.55 8.61
N ALA A 38 -8.45 1.89 9.28
CA ALA A 38 -8.93 2.29 10.61
C ALA A 38 -7.83 2.47 11.68
N ASP A 39 -6.74 1.68 11.61
CA ASP A 39 -5.57 1.79 12.50
C ASP A 39 -4.26 2.13 11.75
N ALA A 40 -4.06 1.57 10.55
CA ALA A 40 -2.92 1.85 9.69
C ALA A 40 -3.31 1.60 8.22
N SER A 41 -3.31 2.64 7.39
CA SER A 41 -3.60 2.49 5.96
C SER A 41 -2.46 1.75 5.26
N ALA A 42 -2.75 0.56 4.74
CA ALA A 42 -1.80 -0.22 3.93
C ALA A 42 -1.29 0.59 2.73
N LEU A 43 -2.13 1.48 2.17
CA LEU A 43 -1.75 2.38 1.08
C LEU A 43 -0.72 3.42 1.52
N VAL A 44 -0.87 3.99 2.73
CA VAL A 44 0.13 4.90 3.30
C VAL A 44 1.47 4.18 3.48
N VAL A 45 1.46 2.96 4.00
CA VAL A 45 2.68 2.16 4.16
C VAL A 45 3.35 1.90 2.80
N ILE A 46 2.58 1.57 1.76
CA ILE A 46 3.09 1.40 0.39
C ILE A 46 3.72 2.70 -0.13
N GLY A 47 3.06 3.85 0.09
CA GLY A 47 3.60 5.16 -0.28
C GLY A 47 4.92 5.48 0.41
N LEU A 48 5.02 5.24 1.72
CA LEU A 48 6.24 5.45 2.49
C LEU A 48 7.39 4.54 2.04
N VAL A 49 7.10 3.27 1.75
CA VAL A 49 8.09 2.34 1.20
C VAL A 49 8.58 2.80 -0.15
N ALA A 50 7.68 3.24 -1.04
CA ALA A 50 8.06 3.78 -2.35
C ALA A 50 9.00 5.00 -2.21
N GLN A 51 8.63 5.98 -1.38
CA GLN A 51 9.48 7.15 -1.09
C GLN A 51 10.87 6.74 -0.57
N ARG A 52 10.95 5.73 0.30
CA ARG A 52 12.24 5.26 0.82
C ARG A 52 13.08 4.59 -0.25
N LEU A 53 12.46 3.78 -1.11
CA LEU A 53 13.16 3.06 -2.18
C LEU A 53 13.63 3.99 -3.31
N THR A 54 12.95 5.11 -3.53
CA THR A 54 13.31 6.09 -4.57
C THR A 54 14.19 7.24 -4.07
N ASN A 55 14.49 7.31 -2.77
CA ASN A 55 15.32 8.36 -2.21
C ASN A 55 16.78 7.87 -2.03
N PRO A 56 17.77 8.49 -2.72
CA PRO A 56 19.19 8.14 -2.55
C PRO A 56 19.70 8.24 -1.11
N ASP A 57 19.13 9.13 -0.29
CA ASP A 57 19.51 9.29 1.13
C ASP A 57 19.17 8.04 1.97
N THR A 58 18.16 7.28 1.55
CA THR A 58 17.68 6.07 2.26
C THR A 58 17.91 4.77 1.48
N ASN A 59 18.19 4.86 0.17
CA ASN A 59 18.55 3.76 -0.70
C ASN A 59 19.87 4.07 -1.44
N PRO A 60 21.02 3.74 -0.84
CA PRO A 60 22.34 4.02 -1.42
C PRO A 60 22.59 3.36 -2.78
N ALA A 61 21.80 2.37 -3.18
CA ALA A 61 21.89 1.76 -4.50
C ALA A 61 21.60 2.76 -5.65
N LEU A 62 20.96 3.89 -5.34
CA LEU A 62 20.68 4.96 -6.31
C LEU A 62 21.83 5.96 -6.46
N ASN A 63 22.87 5.90 -5.62
CA ASN A 63 23.99 6.85 -5.66
C ASN A 63 24.84 6.75 -6.94
N THR A 64 24.64 5.72 -7.75
CA THR A 64 25.31 5.56 -9.05
C THR A 64 24.60 6.28 -10.20
N LEU A 65 23.39 6.80 -9.96
CA LEU A 65 22.64 7.58 -10.95
C LEU A 65 23.27 8.98 -11.09
N ASP A 66 23.10 9.59 -12.27
CA ASP A 66 23.38 11.02 -12.42
C ASP A 66 22.37 11.86 -11.61
N ALA A 67 22.75 13.12 -11.32
CA ALA A 67 22.00 13.97 -10.42
C ALA A 67 20.57 14.26 -10.89
N ASP A 68 20.35 14.41 -12.20
CA ASP A 68 19.04 14.70 -12.76
C ASP A 68 18.14 13.46 -12.67
N THR A 69 18.65 12.29 -13.07
CA THR A 69 17.92 11.02 -12.91
C THR A 69 17.59 10.71 -11.45
N ALA A 70 18.53 10.92 -10.53
CA ALA A 70 18.30 10.69 -9.10
C ALA A 70 17.20 11.59 -8.53
N LYS A 71 17.16 12.85 -8.98
CA LYS A 71 16.11 13.80 -8.61
C LYS A 71 14.74 13.38 -9.15
N ASP A 72 14.67 12.99 -10.41
CA ASP A 72 13.42 12.55 -11.05
C ASP A 72 12.87 11.29 -10.37
N VAL A 73 13.72 10.30 -10.09
CA VAL A 73 13.33 9.08 -9.36
C VAL A 73 12.76 9.42 -7.99
N ARG A 74 13.44 10.30 -7.24
CA ARG A 74 12.97 10.77 -5.93
C ARG A 74 11.59 11.44 -6.04
N GLN A 75 11.44 12.38 -6.97
CA GLN A 75 10.19 13.10 -7.21
C GLN A 75 9.05 12.15 -7.55
N LEU A 76 9.29 11.14 -8.39
CA LEU A 76 8.26 10.15 -8.74
C LEU A 76 7.77 9.36 -7.51
N GLY A 77 8.66 8.97 -6.60
CA GLY A 77 8.25 8.31 -5.36
C GLY A 77 7.51 9.24 -4.39
N GLU A 78 7.93 10.50 -4.30
CA GLU A 78 7.23 11.52 -3.51
C GLU A 78 5.82 11.78 -4.05
N GLN A 79 5.67 11.93 -5.38
CA GLN A 79 4.39 12.10 -6.05
C GLN A 79 3.49 10.89 -5.87
N PHE A 80 4.01 9.68 -6.02
CA PHE A 80 3.23 8.46 -5.86
C PHE A 80 2.64 8.34 -4.44
N ALA A 81 3.42 8.63 -3.41
CA ALA A 81 2.92 8.60 -2.04
C ALA A 81 1.86 9.68 -1.78
N TYR A 82 2.02 10.86 -2.37
CA TYR A 82 1.01 11.91 -2.32
C TYR A 82 -0.29 11.48 -3.02
N ASP A 83 -0.20 10.93 -4.24
CA ASP A 83 -1.36 10.47 -5.00
C ASP A 83 -2.14 9.38 -4.25
N LEU A 84 -1.43 8.46 -3.59
CA LEU A 84 -2.06 7.45 -2.74
C LEU A 84 -2.78 8.04 -1.53
N ALA A 85 -2.21 9.07 -0.89
CA ALA A 85 -2.84 9.74 0.23
C ALA A 85 -4.08 10.53 -0.21
N VAL A 86 -4.05 11.16 -1.39
CA VAL A 86 -5.18 11.93 -1.93
C VAL A 86 -6.32 11.05 -2.42
N LEU A 87 -6.02 9.87 -2.96
CA LEU A 87 -7.05 8.95 -3.44
C LEU A 87 -8.05 8.56 -2.34
N ASP A 88 -7.57 8.51 -1.09
CA ASP A 88 -8.29 8.13 0.14
C ASP A 88 -9.49 7.18 -0.10
N PRO A 89 -9.26 5.96 -0.61
CA PRO A 89 -10.34 5.06 -0.96
C PRO A 89 -11.03 4.44 0.26
N GLY A 90 -10.57 4.75 1.48
CA GLY A 90 -11.03 4.14 2.72
C GLY A 90 -12.52 4.34 2.97
N ASP A 91 -13.05 5.52 2.63
CA ASP A 91 -14.47 5.85 2.81
C ASP A 91 -15.41 4.84 2.18
N ARG A 92 -15.10 4.36 0.96
CA ARG A 92 -15.95 3.38 0.25
C ARG A 92 -15.94 2.01 0.91
N LEU A 93 -14.79 1.63 1.49
CA LEU A 93 -14.65 0.36 2.19
C LEU A 93 -15.33 0.42 3.57
N ASN A 94 -15.21 1.55 4.27
CA ASN A 94 -15.94 1.82 5.50
C ASN A 94 -17.46 1.81 5.28
N GLU A 95 -17.94 2.43 4.19
CA GLU A 95 -19.35 2.41 3.83
C GLU A 95 -19.83 0.99 3.50
N ALA A 96 -19.04 0.20 2.76
CA ALA A 96 -19.35 -1.20 2.49
C ALA A 96 -19.41 -2.02 3.80
N ALA A 97 -18.48 -1.80 4.72
CA ALA A 97 -18.46 -2.44 6.03
C ALA A 97 -19.68 -2.09 6.88
N ALA A 98 -20.06 -0.81 6.95
CA ALA A 98 -21.26 -0.36 7.68
C ALA A 98 -22.53 -1.04 7.16
N ARG A 99 -22.68 -1.16 5.84
CA ARG A 99 -23.81 -1.84 5.21
C ARG A 99 -23.86 -3.34 5.53
N ILE A 100 -22.71 -4.00 5.73
CA ILE A 100 -22.65 -5.41 6.15
C ILE A 100 -23.13 -5.57 7.59
N ASP A 101 -22.80 -4.61 8.47
CA ASP A 101 -23.21 -4.57 9.88
C ASP A 101 -24.70 -4.17 10.05
N GLY A 102 -25.34 -3.71 8.98
CA GLY A 102 -26.74 -3.28 8.98
C GLY A 102 -26.98 -1.86 9.48
N ILE A 103 -25.95 -1.00 9.39
CA ILE A 103 -25.98 0.43 9.75
C ILE A 103 -26.02 1.30 8.49
#